data_AF-X1U5W2-F1
#
_entry.id   AF-X1U5W2-F1
#
_cell.length_a   1.000
_cell.length_b   1.000
_cell.length_c   1.000
_cell.angle_alpha   90.00
_cell.angle_beta   90.00
_cell.angle_gamma   90.00
#
_symmetry.space_group_name_H-M   'P 1'
#
loop_
_entity.id
_entity.type
_entity.pdbx_description
1 polymer ?
#
loop_
_entity_poly.entity_id
_entity_poly.type
_entity_poly.pdbx_seq_one_letter_code
_entity_poly.pdbx_strand_id
1 'polypeptide(L)'
;YDYWTEWDVPTKTMHTFRCLNHWVEEKVGKSEGYNSLVAIPSEVTAYARMNLWQLVNIAGRDHVYYCDTDSLIVDRFGLANLKRFISPSELGLLKIEDRARKLIIYGLKDYQFGNKVVIKGIPKNAKQLTENVYEVYQSLGIKSGLHRQELNRVIWRRLEKRLSRKYRKGIVTANGEVKPLELTL
;
A
#
# COMPACT_ATOMS: atom_id res chain seq x y z
N TYR A 1 12.12 -10.82 -41.38
CA TYR A 1 11.41 -10.17 -40.27
C TYR A 1 12.41 -9.25 -39.65
N ASP A 2 12.18 -7.95 -39.80
CA ASP A 2 13.11 -6.92 -39.33
C ASP A 2 12.51 -6.26 -38.09
N TYR A 3 13.34 -6.07 -37.08
CA TYR A 3 12.95 -5.49 -35.79
C TYR A 3 14.02 -4.48 -35.39
N TRP A 4 13.61 -3.26 -35.08
CA TRP A 4 14.56 -2.19 -34.74
C TRP A 4 13.95 -1.16 -33.79
N THR A 5 14.82 -0.33 -33.23
CA THR A 5 14.46 0.76 -32.32
C THR A 5 15.03 2.07 -32.81
N GLU A 6 14.21 3.12 -32.80
CA GLU A 6 14.59 4.47 -33.20
C GLU A 6 14.39 5.46 -32.05
N TRP A 7 15.29 6.43 -31.96
CA TRP A 7 15.15 7.56 -31.06
C TRP A 7 14.60 8.76 -31.83
N ASP A 8 13.38 9.20 -31.50
CA ASP A 8 12.80 10.43 -32.03
C ASP A 8 13.39 11.64 -31.29
N VAL A 9 14.17 12.45 -32.02
CA VAL A 9 14.87 13.61 -31.46
C VAL A 9 13.90 14.73 -31.02
N PRO A 10 12.92 15.15 -31.84
CA PRO A 10 11.87 16.09 -31.42
C PRO A 10 11.09 15.69 -30.17
N THR A 11 10.55 14.46 -30.13
CA THR A 11 9.66 14.02 -29.02
C THR A 11 10.43 13.44 -27.84
N LYS A 12 11.71 13.10 -28.03
CA LYS A 12 12.60 12.46 -27.05
C LYS A 12 12.03 11.13 -26.54
N THR A 13 11.39 10.37 -27.43
CA THR A 13 10.87 9.03 -27.14
C THR A 13 11.55 7.96 -27.97
N MET A 14 11.73 6.78 -27.37
CA MET A 14 12.16 5.58 -28.08
C MET A 14 10.95 4.92 -28.70
N HIS A 15 11.00 4.66 -30.00
CA HIS A 15 10.01 3.91 -30.76
C HIS A 15 10.59 2.54 -31.11
N THR A 16 9.76 1.52 -31.10
CA THR A 16 10.16 0.14 -31.44
C THR A 16 9.26 -0.36 -32.55
N PHE A 17 9.86 -0.79 -33.66
CA PHE A 17 9.15 -1.19 -34.86
C PHE A 17 9.43 -2.64 -35.22
N ARG A 18 8.48 -3.25 -35.95
CA ARG A 18 8.69 -4.51 -36.65
C ARG A 18 8.15 -4.45 -38.07
N CYS A 19 8.79 -5.15 -39.00
CA CYS A 19 8.34 -5.31 -40.37
C CYS A 19 7.95 -6.77 -40.67
N LEU A 20 6.69 -6.96 -41.06
CA LEU A 20 6.11 -8.25 -41.48
C LEU A 20 5.46 -8.09 -42.85
N ASN A 21 5.99 -8.76 -43.88
CA ASN A 21 5.44 -8.73 -45.24
C ASN A 21 5.20 -7.30 -45.78
N HIS A 22 6.18 -6.41 -45.60
CA HIS A 22 6.14 -4.99 -45.96
C HIS A 22 5.19 -4.10 -45.14
N TRP A 23 4.57 -4.63 -44.08
CA TRP A 23 3.84 -3.85 -43.09
C TRP A 23 4.76 -3.48 -41.93
N VAL A 24 4.87 -2.19 -41.65
CA VAL A 24 5.60 -1.66 -40.49
C VAL A 24 4.60 -1.38 -39.37
N GLU A 25 4.83 -1.97 -38.20
CA GLU A 25 4.01 -1.80 -37.01
C GLU A 25 4.85 -1.22 -35.86
N GLU A 26 4.31 -0.23 -35.16
CA GLU A 26 4.92 0.35 -33.96
C GLU A 26 4.38 -0.31 -32.68
N LYS A 27 5.28 -0.66 -31.75
CA LYS A 27 4.89 -1.13 -30.42
C LYS A 27 4.44 0.04 -29.55
N VAL A 28 3.13 0.25 -29.48
CA VAL A 28 2.50 1.24 -28.59
C VAL A 28 1.97 0.60 -27.30
N GLY A 29 1.97 1.37 -26.20
CA GLY A 29 1.43 0.94 -24.90
C GLY A 29 2.38 0.04 -24.09
N LYS A 30 1.82 -0.72 -23.15
CA LYS A 30 2.56 -1.70 -22.32
C LYS A 30 2.08 -3.09 -22.70
N SER A 31 3.00 -3.96 -23.08
CA SER A 31 2.72 -5.39 -23.17
C SER A 31 3.00 -6.03 -21.81
N GLU A 32 2.15 -6.95 -21.37
CA GLU A 32 2.51 -7.83 -20.26
C GLU A 32 3.83 -8.56 -20.58
N GLY A 33 4.62 -8.84 -19.55
CA GLY A 33 5.84 -9.63 -19.72
C GLY A 33 5.48 -11.02 -20.26
N TYR A 34 6.34 -11.61 -21.09
CA TYR A 34 6.09 -12.91 -21.71
C TYR A 34 5.68 -14.01 -20.70
N ASN A 35 6.28 -13.98 -19.50
CA ASN A 35 5.97 -14.91 -18.40
C ASN A 35 4.99 -14.33 -17.36
N SER A 36 4.27 -13.25 -17.69
CA SER A 36 3.29 -12.67 -16.78
C SER A 36 2.03 -13.54 -16.77
N LEU A 37 1.63 -13.99 -15.58
CA LEU A 37 0.38 -14.68 -15.37
C LEU A 37 -0.36 -14.02 -14.21
N VAL A 38 -1.12 -12.96 -14.52
CA VAL A 38 -1.85 -12.11 -13.55
C VAL A 38 -2.85 -12.91 -12.70
N ALA A 39 -3.33 -14.05 -13.20
CA ALA A 39 -4.22 -14.94 -12.47
C ALA A 39 -3.63 -15.40 -11.12
N ILE A 40 -2.34 -15.72 -11.05
CA ILE A 40 -1.69 -16.20 -9.82
C ILE A 40 -1.74 -15.14 -8.70
N PRO A 41 -1.18 -13.92 -8.85
CA PRO A 41 -1.24 -12.91 -7.80
C PRO A 41 -2.68 -12.46 -7.51
N SER A 42 -3.57 -12.49 -8.51
CA SER A 42 -4.99 -12.20 -8.29
C SER A 42 -5.61 -13.21 -7.32
N GLU A 43 -5.41 -14.49 -7.55
CA GLU A 43 -5.92 -15.58 -6.70
C GLU A 43 -5.30 -15.54 -5.31
N VAL A 44 -3.98 -15.39 -5.19
CA VAL A 44 -3.29 -15.28 -3.90
C VAL A 44 -3.86 -14.13 -3.07
N THR A 45 -4.07 -12.95 -3.67
CA THR A 45 -4.62 -11.81 -2.94
C THR A 45 -6.11 -11.96 -2.62
N ALA A 46 -6.88 -12.64 -3.47
CA ALA A 46 -8.28 -12.96 -3.19
C ALA A 46 -8.40 -13.92 -2.01
N TYR A 47 -7.63 -15.00 -2.03
CA TYR A 47 -7.58 -15.96 -0.93
C TYR A 47 -7.14 -15.32 0.39
N ALA A 48 -6.08 -14.50 0.37
CA ALA A 48 -5.62 -13.77 1.55
C ALA A 48 -6.72 -12.86 2.15
N ARG A 49 -7.49 -12.15 1.32
CA ARG A 49 -8.62 -11.32 1.77
C ARG A 49 -9.73 -12.17 2.40
N MET A 50 -10.07 -13.31 1.78
CA MET A 50 -11.10 -14.21 2.32
C MET A 50 -10.66 -14.87 3.63
N ASN A 51 -9.39 -15.23 3.74
CA ASN A 51 -8.82 -15.74 4.99
C ASN A 51 -8.86 -14.69 6.10
N LEU A 52 -8.44 -13.45 5.83
CA LEU A 52 -8.55 -12.35 6.79
C LEU A 52 -10.01 -12.12 7.20
N TRP A 53 -10.95 -12.18 6.26
CA TRP A 53 -12.38 -12.07 6.54
C TRP A 53 -12.90 -13.18 7.45
N GLN A 54 -12.48 -14.43 7.23
CA GLN A 54 -12.82 -15.54 8.12
C GLN A 54 -12.31 -15.29 9.54
N LEU A 55 -11.06 -14.83 9.69
CA LEU A 55 -10.49 -14.49 11.00
C LEU A 55 -11.26 -13.35 11.68
N VAL A 56 -11.69 -12.33 10.93
CA VAL A 56 -12.56 -11.26 11.46
C VAL A 56 -13.88 -11.82 12.00
N ASN A 57 -14.52 -12.73 11.27
CA ASN A 57 -15.77 -13.35 11.72
C ASN A 57 -15.57 -14.24 12.95
N ILE A 58 -14.47 -15.01 13.00
CA ILE A 58 -14.12 -15.87 14.14
C ILE A 58 -13.82 -15.02 15.38
N ALA A 59 -13.06 -13.95 15.25
CA ALA A 59 -12.81 -13.01 16.34
C ALA A 59 -14.11 -12.40 16.88
N GLY A 60 -15.13 -12.29 16.04
CA GLY A 60 -16.33 -11.51 16.29
C GLY A 60 -16.09 -10.07 15.85
N ARG A 61 -16.95 -9.57 14.95
CA ARG A 61 -16.74 -8.28 14.28
C ARG A 61 -16.60 -7.11 15.25
N ASP A 62 -17.37 -7.13 16.33
CA ASP A 62 -17.37 -6.08 17.36
C ASP A 62 -16.07 -6.08 18.20
N HIS A 63 -15.31 -7.18 18.15
CA HIS A 63 -14.04 -7.33 18.84
C HIS A 63 -12.83 -7.02 17.94
N VAL A 64 -13.06 -6.59 16.69
CA VAL A 64 -12.01 -6.21 15.73
C VAL A 64 -12.02 -4.70 15.53
N TYR A 65 -10.97 -4.04 15.99
CA TYR A 65 -10.86 -2.58 15.89
C TYR A 65 -10.19 -2.12 14.59
N TYR A 66 -9.30 -2.93 14.02
CA TYR A 66 -8.56 -2.58 12.81
C TYR A 66 -8.03 -3.83 12.11
N CYS A 67 -7.88 -3.77 10.79
CA CYS A 67 -7.18 -4.78 10.01
C CYS A 67 -6.33 -4.15 8.91
N ASP A 68 -5.23 -4.80 8.56
CA ASP A 68 -4.34 -4.35 7.48
C ASP A 68 -3.58 -5.51 6.88
N THR A 69 -3.95 -5.86 5.65
CA THR A 69 -3.37 -6.91 4.79
C THR A 69 -3.46 -8.33 5.37
N ASP A 70 -2.77 -8.58 6.48
CA ASP A 70 -2.55 -9.88 7.12
C ASP A 70 -2.56 -9.79 8.65
N SER A 71 -3.05 -8.66 9.20
CA SER A 71 -3.06 -8.38 10.63
C SER A 71 -4.42 -7.90 11.14
N LEU A 72 -4.67 -8.17 12.42
CA LEU A 72 -5.87 -7.75 13.16
C LEU A 72 -5.46 -7.08 14.47
N ILE A 73 -6.12 -5.99 14.82
CA ILE A 73 -6.10 -5.44 16.17
C ILE A 73 -7.43 -5.79 16.83
N VAL A 74 -7.37 -6.59 17.88
CA VAL A 74 -8.54 -7.11 18.58
C VAL A 74 -8.49 -6.82 20.07
N ASP A 75 -9.63 -6.91 20.74
CA ASP A 75 -9.70 -6.92 22.19
C ASP A 75 -9.39 -8.31 22.78
N ARG A 76 -9.53 -8.44 24.10
CA ARG A 76 -9.29 -9.70 24.82
C ARG A 76 -10.24 -10.83 24.44
N PHE A 77 -11.48 -10.51 24.04
CA PHE A 77 -12.49 -11.50 23.65
C PHE A 77 -12.23 -12.00 22.24
N GLY A 78 -11.94 -11.09 21.30
CA GLY A 78 -11.50 -11.45 19.96
C GLY A 78 -10.22 -12.29 19.97
N LEU A 79 -9.25 -11.94 20.83
CA LEU A 79 -8.05 -12.74 21.03
C LEU A 79 -8.36 -14.16 21.55
N ALA A 80 -9.29 -14.29 22.50
CA ALA A 80 -9.69 -15.59 23.04
C ALA A 80 -10.36 -16.46 21.96
N ASN A 81 -11.20 -15.87 21.11
CA ASN A 81 -11.85 -16.57 19.99
C ASN A 81 -10.83 -17.05 18.95
N LEU A 82 -9.76 -16.29 18.73
CA LEU A 82 -8.69 -16.62 17.78
C LEU A 82 -7.67 -17.64 18.31
N LYS A 83 -7.79 -18.13 19.55
CA LYS A 83 -6.76 -18.96 20.22
C LYS A 83 -6.25 -20.14 19.39
N ARG A 84 -7.12 -20.80 18.61
CA ARG A 84 -6.78 -21.95 17.75
C ARG A 84 -6.02 -21.59 16.48
N PHE A 85 -5.96 -20.31 16.14
CA PHE A 85 -5.29 -19.78 14.95
C PHE A 85 -4.01 -19.02 15.31
N ILE A 86 -3.52 -19.16 16.54
CA ILE A 86 -2.34 -18.45 17.03
C ILE A 86 -1.19 -19.45 17.24
N SER A 87 -0.09 -19.23 16.54
CA SER A 87 1.17 -19.92 16.74
C SER A 87 2.33 -19.01 16.32
N PRO A 88 3.40 -18.88 17.13
CA PRO A 88 4.53 -18.00 16.79
C PRO A 88 5.39 -18.53 15.63
N SER A 89 5.26 -19.81 15.28
CA SER A 89 6.17 -20.51 14.36
C SER A 89 5.47 -21.27 13.23
N GLU A 90 4.19 -21.60 13.36
CA GLU A 90 3.48 -22.34 12.32
C GLU A 90 3.11 -21.44 11.15
N LEU A 91 3.38 -21.94 9.93
CA LEU A 91 3.08 -21.24 8.70
C LEU A 91 1.57 -21.05 8.53
N GLY A 92 1.15 -19.83 8.21
CA GLY A 92 -0.25 -19.48 7.96
C GLY A 92 -1.06 -19.18 9.24
N LEU A 93 -0.48 -19.34 10.42
CA LEU A 93 -1.12 -18.94 11.68
C LEU A 93 -0.69 -17.53 12.12
N LEU A 94 -1.50 -16.93 12.99
CA LEU A 94 -1.27 -15.61 13.55
C LEU A 94 -0.21 -15.69 14.66
N LYS A 95 0.65 -14.67 14.72
CA LYS A 95 1.50 -14.41 15.89
C LYS A 95 1.02 -13.17 16.63
N ILE A 96 1.24 -13.15 17.94
CA ILE A 96 0.96 -11.97 18.77
C ILE A 96 2.14 -11.00 18.62
N GLU A 97 1.94 -9.92 17.87
CA GLU A 97 2.96 -8.90 17.64
C GLU A 97 3.17 -7.97 18.84
N ASP A 98 2.08 -7.53 19.49
CA ASP A 98 2.14 -6.54 20.57
C ASP A 98 0.83 -6.54 21.40
N ARG A 99 0.85 -5.89 22.57
CA ARG A 99 -0.31 -5.69 23.45
C ARG A 99 -0.29 -4.28 24.04
N ALA A 100 -1.43 -3.59 23.99
CA ALA A 100 -1.59 -2.26 24.57
C ALA A 100 -2.93 -2.12 25.29
N ARG A 101 -2.98 -1.20 26.26
CA ARG A 101 -4.21 -0.81 26.97
C ARG A 101 -5.00 0.30 26.26
N LYS A 102 -4.37 1.00 25.32
CA LYS A 102 -4.95 2.14 24.60
C LYS A 102 -4.65 2.04 23.11
N LEU A 103 -5.69 2.22 22.32
CA LEU A 103 -5.63 2.32 20.87
C LEU A 103 -6.36 3.59 20.44
N ILE A 104 -5.76 4.38 19.56
CA ILE A 104 -6.40 5.52 18.88
C ILE A 104 -6.20 5.32 17.39
N ILE A 105 -7.29 5.28 16.62
CA ILE A 105 -7.24 5.15 15.16
C ILE A 105 -7.73 6.46 14.54
N TYR A 106 -6.85 7.13 13.80
CA TYR A 106 -7.20 8.32 13.02
C TYR A 106 -7.59 7.95 11.59
N GLY A 107 -7.09 6.83 11.07
CA GLY A 107 -7.45 6.31 9.76
C GLY A 107 -6.55 5.15 9.31
N LEU A 108 -6.56 4.88 8.00
CA LEU A 108 -5.75 3.79 7.44
C LEU A 108 -4.26 4.07 7.60
N LYS A 109 -3.57 3.16 8.31
CA LYS A 109 -2.14 3.28 8.64
C LYS A 109 -1.83 4.60 9.35
N ASP A 110 -2.78 5.13 10.11
CA ASP A 110 -2.64 6.31 10.97
C ASP A 110 -3.28 6.02 12.33
N TYR A 111 -2.51 5.48 13.26
CA TYR A 111 -2.97 5.06 14.59
C TYR A 111 -1.86 5.08 15.62
N GLN A 112 -2.27 5.12 16.89
CA GLN A 112 -1.42 4.95 18.06
C GLN A 112 -1.85 3.69 18.81
N PHE A 113 -0.94 2.73 18.95
CA PHE A 113 -1.13 1.50 19.72
C PHE A 113 -0.17 1.53 20.91
N GLY A 114 -0.67 1.90 22.09
CA GLY A 114 0.17 2.20 23.24
C GLY A 114 1.17 3.33 22.93
N ASN A 115 2.47 3.01 22.97
CA ASN A 115 3.54 3.95 22.65
C ASN A 115 3.94 3.91 21.16
N LYS A 116 3.44 2.93 20.40
CA LYS A 116 3.76 2.77 18.98
C LYS A 116 2.86 3.69 18.16
N VAL A 117 3.48 4.61 17.42
CA VAL A 117 2.79 5.50 16.48
C VAL A 117 3.08 5.03 15.06
N VAL A 118 2.02 4.82 14.28
CA VAL A 118 2.10 4.43 12.87
C VAL A 118 1.40 5.49 12.05
N ILE A 119 2.11 6.14 11.13
CA ILE A 119 1.56 7.17 10.25
C ILE A 119 2.03 6.93 8.81
N LYS A 120 1.09 6.74 7.89
CA LYS A 120 1.38 6.37 6.50
C LYS A 120 2.24 7.41 5.81
N GLY A 121 3.43 6.98 5.40
CA GLY A 121 4.36 7.80 4.64
C GLY A 121 4.97 8.95 5.44
N ILE A 122 4.95 8.86 6.77
CA ILE A 122 5.80 9.65 7.66
C ILE A 122 6.82 8.66 8.27
N PRO A 123 8.12 8.79 7.95
CA PRO A 123 9.12 7.91 8.52
C PRO A 123 9.32 8.20 10.01
N LYS A 124 9.83 7.21 10.76
CA LYS A 124 10.02 7.33 12.23
C LYS A 124 10.96 8.47 12.64
N ASN A 125 11.88 8.86 11.75
CA ASN A 125 12.84 9.96 11.98
C ASN A 125 12.34 11.31 11.47
N ALA A 126 11.09 11.42 11.00
CA ALA A 126 10.50 12.69 10.61
C ALA A 126 10.40 13.62 11.81
N LYS A 127 10.74 14.90 11.63
CA LYS A 127 10.58 15.91 12.66
C LYS A 127 9.15 16.44 12.59
N GLN A 128 8.41 16.29 13.69
CA GLN A 128 7.11 16.95 13.81
C GLN A 128 7.34 18.46 14.00
N LEU A 129 6.78 19.27 13.11
CA LEU A 129 6.90 20.73 13.17
C LEU A 129 5.75 21.33 13.99
N THR A 130 4.53 20.92 13.69
CA THR A 130 3.30 21.29 14.42
C THR A 130 2.34 20.11 14.44
N GLU A 131 1.14 20.29 15.00
CA GLU A 131 0.08 19.29 14.86
C GLU A 131 -0.18 18.98 13.37
N ASN A 132 -0.15 17.70 13.01
CA ASN A 132 -0.36 17.18 11.65
C ASN A 132 0.62 17.68 10.56
N VAL A 133 1.73 18.34 10.92
CA VAL A 133 2.75 18.80 9.96
C VAL A 133 4.11 18.22 10.32
N TYR A 134 4.70 17.53 9.35
CA TYR A 134 5.98 16.84 9.51
C TYR A 134 6.97 17.28 8.44
N GLU A 135 8.21 17.52 8.86
CA GLU A 135 9.35 17.64 7.94
C GLU A 135 9.84 16.23 7.59
N VAL A 136 9.85 15.92 6.30
CA VAL A 136 10.32 14.64 5.76
C VAL A 136 11.39 14.84 4.70
N TYR A 137 12.29 13.87 4.57
CA TYR A 137 13.23 13.80 3.46
C TYR A 137 12.64 12.94 2.34
N GLN A 138 12.69 13.45 1.12
CA GLN A 138 12.26 12.72 -0.08
C GLN A 138 13.41 12.69 -1.09
N SER A 139 13.70 11.52 -1.65
CA SER A 139 14.64 11.40 -2.75
C SER A 139 14.04 11.93 -4.05
N LEU A 140 14.86 12.60 -4.86
CA LEU A 140 14.49 12.95 -6.22
C LEU A 140 14.40 11.69 -7.08
N GLY A 141 13.34 11.60 -7.89
CA GLY A 141 13.17 10.47 -8.81
C GLY A 141 14.19 10.51 -9.95
N ILE A 142 14.49 9.35 -10.53
CA ILE A 142 15.49 9.17 -11.61
C ILE A 142 15.25 10.14 -12.77
N LYS A 143 13.99 10.37 -13.17
CA LYS A 143 13.63 11.35 -14.21
C LYS A 143 14.11 12.76 -13.88
N SER A 144 13.94 13.20 -12.63
CA SER A 144 14.40 14.51 -12.17
C SER A 144 15.92 14.58 -12.08
N GLY A 145 16.58 13.48 -11.68
CA GLY A 145 18.04 13.37 -11.71
C GLY A 145 18.62 13.45 -13.13
N LEU A 146 17.98 12.78 -14.09
CA LEU A 146 18.37 12.78 -15.50
C LEU A 146 18.26 14.18 -16.12
N HIS A 147 17.14 14.88 -15.88
CA HIS A 147 16.97 16.26 -16.33
C HIS A 147 18.03 17.21 -15.77
N ARG A 148 18.55 16.93 -14.56
CA ARG A 148 19.57 17.75 -13.90
C ARG A 148 21.01 17.28 -14.17
N GLN A 149 21.20 16.21 -14.95
CA GLN A 149 22.49 15.55 -15.17
C GLN A 149 23.19 15.12 -13.86
N GLU A 150 22.40 14.82 -12.83
CA GLU A 150 22.89 14.41 -11.50
C GLU A 150 22.54 12.95 -11.22
N LEU A 151 23.07 12.03 -12.04
CA LEU A 151 22.81 10.59 -11.93
C LEU A 151 23.72 9.87 -10.91
N ASN A 152 24.86 10.48 -10.57
CA ASN A 152 25.90 9.85 -9.76
C ASN A 152 25.69 10.05 -8.24
N ARG A 153 24.58 10.68 -7.82
CA ARG A 153 24.26 10.93 -6.40
C ARG A 153 22.76 10.86 -6.15
N VAL A 154 22.36 10.41 -4.96
CA VAL A 154 20.95 10.50 -4.51
C VAL A 154 20.73 11.85 -3.85
N ILE A 155 19.92 12.69 -4.49
CA ILE A 155 19.59 14.02 -3.95
C ILE A 155 18.36 13.89 -3.05
N TRP A 156 18.50 14.33 -1.80
CA TRP A 156 17.41 14.41 -0.83
C TRP A 156 16.94 15.85 -0.71
N ARG A 157 15.61 16.06 -0.75
CA ARG A 157 14.99 17.35 -0.44
C ARG A 157 14.16 17.24 0.83
N ARG A 158 14.16 18.33 1.60
CA ARG A 158 13.21 18.52 2.71
C ARG A 158 11.85 18.91 2.13
N LEU A 159 10.80 18.33 2.69
CA LEU A 159 9.43 18.63 2.30
C LEU A 159 8.56 18.64 3.56
N GLU A 160 7.67 19.62 3.66
CA GLU A 160 6.60 19.61 4.65
C GLU A 160 5.47 18.73 4.16
N LYS A 161 5.06 17.78 5.00
CA LYS A 161 3.92 16.90 4.75
C LYS A 161 2.82 17.20 5.75
N ARG A 162 1.67 17.61 5.22
CA ARG A 162 0.47 17.96 5.99
C ARG A 162 -0.52 16.80 5.94
N LEU A 163 -0.98 16.35 7.10
CA LEU A 163 -1.93 15.25 7.25
C LEU A 163 -3.33 15.82 7.48
N SER A 164 -4.31 15.43 6.67
CA SER A 164 -5.69 15.92 6.83
C SER A 164 -6.53 15.10 7.82
N ARG A 165 -6.08 13.88 8.18
CA ARG A 165 -6.81 12.87 9.01
C ARG A 165 -8.30 12.65 8.67
N LYS A 166 -8.76 13.16 7.52
CA LYS A 166 -10.12 13.00 7.05
C LYS A 166 -10.26 11.62 6.41
N TYR A 167 -11.09 10.76 7.00
CA TYR A 167 -11.41 9.46 6.43
C TYR A 167 -12.36 9.63 5.24
N ARG A 168 -11.95 9.16 4.05
CA ARG A 168 -12.70 9.32 2.79
C ARG A 168 -13.03 7.99 2.10
N LYS A 169 -12.77 6.85 2.76
CA LYS A 169 -12.88 5.52 2.15
C LYS A 169 -14.13 4.75 2.60
N GLY A 170 -15.00 5.42 3.33
CA GLY A 170 -16.19 4.87 3.95
C GLY A 170 -16.87 5.93 4.81
N ILE A 171 -18.05 5.62 5.30
CA ILE A 171 -18.84 6.46 6.18
C ILE A 171 -18.54 6.02 7.62
N VAL A 172 -17.96 6.91 8.42
CA VAL A 172 -17.69 6.64 9.83
C VAL A 172 -18.97 6.93 10.63
N THR A 173 -19.48 5.95 11.36
CA THR A 173 -20.66 6.09 12.21
C THR A 173 -20.30 6.81 13.51
N ALA A 174 -21.31 7.24 14.29
CA ALA A 174 -21.10 7.88 15.59
C ALA A 174 -20.33 6.98 16.58
N ASN A 175 -20.43 5.66 16.43
CA ASN A 175 -19.75 4.67 17.26
C ASN A 175 -18.34 4.32 16.74
N GLY A 176 -17.88 4.97 15.67
CA GLY A 176 -16.55 4.75 15.08
C GLY A 176 -16.47 3.59 14.08
N GLU A 177 -17.59 2.92 13.77
CA GLU A 177 -17.61 1.88 12.74
C GLU A 177 -17.50 2.49 11.34
N VAL A 178 -16.86 1.78 10.41
CA VAL A 178 -16.75 2.23 9.02
C VAL A 178 -17.70 1.43 8.15
N LYS A 179 -18.69 2.09 7.57
CA LYS A 179 -19.56 1.53 6.52
C LYS A 179 -18.95 1.80 5.14
N PRO A 180 -19.12 0.87 4.17
CA PRO A 180 -18.66 1.09 2.81
C PRO A 180 -19.37 2.29 2.17
N LEU A 181 -18.73 2.89 1.17
CA LEU A 181 -19.41 3.85 0.30
C LEU A 181 -20.39 3.07 -0.60
N GLU A 182 -21.65 3.47 -0.61
CA GLU A 182 -22.64 2.93 -1.53
C GLU A 182 -22.50 3.62 -2.88
N LEU A 183 -22.26 2.84 -3.92
CA LEU A 183 -22.26 3.31 -5.30
C LEU A 183 -23.68 3.14 -5.83
N THR A 184 -24.43 4.24 -5.92
CA THR A 184 -25.65 4.27 -6.73
C THR A 184 -25.27 4.29 -8.20
N LEU A 185 -25.67 3.24 -8.91
CA LEU A 185 -25.58 3.14 -10.37
C LEU A 185 -26.75 3.88 -11.04
#